data_AF-A0A961EI24-F1
#
_entry.id   AF-A0A961EI24-F1
#
_cell.length_a   1.000
_cell.length_b   1.000
_cell.length_c   1.000
_cell.angle_alpha   90.00
_cell.angle_beta   90.00
_cell.angle_gamma   90.00
#
_symmetry.space_group_name_H-M   'P 1'
#
loop_
_entity.id
_entity.type
_entity.pdbx_description
1 polymer ?
#
loop_
_entity_poly.entity_id
_entity_poly.type
_entity_poly.pdbx_seq_one_letter_code
_entity_poly.pdbx_strand_id
1 'polypeptide(L)' 'MFKALGDPVRLRMASLIATQPEVCVCEITPAFDLSSGTISHHLKSLRDAGLVDSER' A
#
# COMPACT_ATOMS: atom_id res chain seq x y z
N MET A 1 -10.85 -12.21 -8.93
CA MET A 1 -11.07 -12.38 -7.48
C MET A 1 -9.99 -11.72 -6.61
N PHE A 2 -8.67 -11.74 -6.89
CA PHE A 2 -7.67 -11.05 -6.02
C PHE A 2 -6.49 -10.41 -6.78
N LYS A 3 -6.75 -9.68 -7.89
CA LYS A 3 -5.67 -9.08 -8.70
C LYS A 3 -4.80 -8.11 -7.90
N ALA A 4 -5.37 -7.40 -6.91
CA ALA A 4 -4.65 -6.44 -6.09
C ALA A 4 -3.73 -7.09 -5.03
N LEU A 5 -4.05 -8.28 -4.52
CA LEU A 5 -3.17 -8.99 -3.56
C LEU A 5 -2.20 -9.98 -4.22
N GLY A 6 -2.29 -10.17 -5.54
CA GLY A 6 -1.39 -11.06 -6.28
C GLY A 6 0.05 -10.55 -6.41
N ASP A 7 0.33 -9.34 -5.96
CA ASP A 7 1.67 -8.74 -5.96
C ASP A 7 2.24 -8.74 -4.54
N PRO A 8 3.46 -9.26 -4.33
CA PRO A 8 4.04 -9.41 -3.00
C PRO A 8 4.31 -8.06 -2.31
N VAL A 9 4.57 -7.00 -3.08
CA VAL A 9 4.74 -5.64 -2.54
C VAL A 9 3.40 -5.13 -2.02
N ARG A 10 2.32 -5.27 -2.82
CA ARG A 10 0.98 -4.85 -2.41
C ARG A 10 0.48 -5.61 -1.19
N LEU A 11 0.74 -6.92 -1.12
CA LEU A 11 0.40 -7.74 0.04
C LEU A 11 1.12 -7.26 1.30
N ARG A 12 2.43 -6.99 1.20
CA ARG A 12 3.22 -6.48 2.32
C ARG A 12 2.81 -5.08 2.75
N MET A 13 2.49 -4.18 1.80
CA MET A 13 1.95 -2.84 2.10
C MET A 13 0.61 -2.95 2.82
N ALA A 14 -0.33 -3.74 2.31
CA ALA A 14 -1.62 -3.96 2.94
C ALA A 14 -1.48 -4.54 4.35
N SER A 15 -0.58 -5.49 4.55
CA SER A 15 -0.31 -6.06 5.89
C SER A 15 0.24 -5.02 6.86
N LEU A 16 1.15 -4.15 6.42
CA LEU A 16 1.75 -3.10 7.26
C LEU A 16 0.72 -2.02 7.63
N ILE A 17 -0.15 -1.68 6.69
CA ILE A 17 -1.28 -0.79 6.95
C ILE A 17 -2.27 -1.45 7.91
N ALA A 18 -2.60 -2.73 7.72
CA ALA A 18 -3.55 -3.44 8.59
C ALA A 18 -3.08 -3.59 10.05
N THR A 19 -1.78 -3.48 10.33
CA THR A 19 -1.25 -3.54 11.70
C THR A 19 -1.35 -2.23 12.47
N GLN A 20 -1.75 -1.13 11.82
CA GLN A 20 -1.78 0.21 12.40
C GLN A 20 -3.10 0.90 12.04
N PRO A 21 -3.65 1.76 12.90
CA PRO A 21 -4.90 2.46 12.58
C PRO A 21 -4.73 3.42 11.39
N GLU A 22 -3.60 4.09 11.32
CA GLU A 22 -3.23 5.03 10.27
C GLU A 22 -1.73 4.92 10.00
N VAL A 23 -1.32 5.04 8.74
CA VAL A 23 0.09 5.00 8.35
C VAL A 23 0.37 6.09 7.32
N CYS A 24 1.36 6.92 7.58
CA CYS A 24 1.81 7.90 6.60
C CYS A 24 2.53 7.21 5.44
N VAL A 25 2.29 7.67 4.21
CA VAL A 25 3.07 7.22 3.04
C VAL A 25 4.57 7.41 3.21
N CYS A 26 4.95 8.45 3.97
CA CYS A 26 6.32 8.78 4.31
C CYS A 26 6.99 7.71 5.21
N GLU A 27 6.21 6.98 6.01
CA GLU A 27 6.69 5.88 6.86
C GLU A 27 6.67 4.54 6.10
N ILE A 28 5.74 4.39 5.15
CA ILE A 28 5.72 3.24 4.25
C ILE A 28 6.95 3.26 3.34
N THR A 29 7.28 4.42 2.77
CA THR A 29 8.35 4.56 1.77
C THR A 29 9.69 3.92 2.18
N PRO A 30 10.26 4.18 3.36
CA PRO A 30 11.52 3.55 3.78
C PRO A 30 11.41 2.05 4.07
N ALA A 31 10.20 1.49 4.25
CA ALA A 31 10.01 0.05 4.44
C ALA A 31 10.12 -0.76 3.13
N PHE A 32 10.15 -0.07 1.97
CA PHE A 32 10.25 -0.66 0.65
C PHE A 32 11.40 -0.05 -0.13
N ASP A 33 12.21 -0.88 -0.80
CA ASP A 33 13.28 -0.40 -1.69
C ASP A 33 12.71 -0.02 -3.07
N LEU A 34 11.75 0.90 -3.07
CA LEU A 34 10.97 1.31 -4.24
C LEU A 34 10.88 2.83 -4.33
N SER A 35 10.75 3.33 -5.56
CA SER A 35 10.51 4.76 -5.77
C SER A 35 9.15 5.20 -5.20
N SER A 36 9.06 6.44 -4.75
CA SER A 36 7.80 7.04 -4.27
C SER A 36 6.66 6.97 -5.30
N GLY A 37 6.99 7.04 -6.60
CA GLY A 37 6.03 6.86 -7.69
C GLY A 37 5.49 5.43 -7.78
N THR A 38 6.36 4.44 -7.62
CA THR A 38 5.96 3.01 -7.59
C THR A 38 5.09 2.71 -6.38
N ILE A 39 5.45 3.22 -5.21
CA ILE A 39 4.65 3.06 -3.98
C ILE A 39 3.27 3.68 -4.14
N SER A 40 3.20 4.92 -4.66
CA SER A 40 1.92 5.59 -4.94
C SER A 40 1.05 4.78 -5.91
N HIS A 41 1.66 4.15 -6.92
CA HIS A 41 0.94 3.28 -7.87
C HIS A 41 0.37 2.02 -7.19
N HIS A 42 1.14 1.39 -6.31
CA HIS A 42 0.69 0.24 -5.52
C HIS A 42 -0.45 0.61 -4.56
N LEU A 43 -0.32 1.73 -3.84
CA LEU A 43 -1.36 2.23 -2.92
C LEU A 43 -2.63 2.61 -3.66
N LYS A 44 -2.51 3.27 -4.82
CA LYS A 44 -3.65 3.53 -5.71
C LYS A 44 -4.34 2.23 -6.12
N SER A 45 -3.58 1.21 -6.52
CA SER A 45 -4.13 -0.09 -6.90
C SER A 45 -4.85 -0.80 -5.74
N LEU A 46 -4.32 -0.68 -4.52
CA LEU A 46 -4.95 -1.21 -3.31
C LEU A 46 -6.25 -0.45 -2.97
N ARG A 47 -6.25 0.88 -3.09
CA ARG A 47 -7.42 1.72 -2.87
C ARG A 47 -8.51 1.47 -3.91
N ASP A 48 -8.14 1.40 -5.19
CA ASP A 48 -9.07 1.12 -6.29
C ASP A 48 -9.69 -0.30 -6.14
N ALA A 49 -9.04 -1.19 -5.38
CA ALA A 49 -9.57 -2.50 -5.00
C ALA A 49 -10.36 -2.50 -3.67
N GLY A 50 -10.51 -1.36 -3.00
CA GLY A 50 -11.20 -1.22 -1.72
C GLY A 50 -10.46 -1.82 -0.52
N LEU A 51 -9.14 -2.03 -0.63
CA LEU A 51 -8.34 -2.67 0.43
C LEU A 51 -7.72 -1.68 1.40
N VAL A 52 -7.54 -0.42 1.00
CA VAL A 52 -7.00 0.65 1.83
C VAL A 52 -7.77 1.92 1.54
N ASP A 53 -7.88 2.78 2.54
CA ASP A 53 -8.39 4.14 2.36
C ASP A 53 -7.24 5.15 2.45
N SER A 54 -7.45 6.34 1.89
CA SER A 54 -6.45 7.41 1.91
C SER A 54 -7.09 8.73 2.29
N GLU A 55 -6.67 9.27 3.43
CA GLU A 55 -7.02 10.63 3.87
C GLU A 55 -5.87 11.59 3.54
N ARG A 56 -6.18 12.88 3.38
CA ARG A 56 -5.25 13.90 2.84
C ARG A 56 -4.90 14.96 3.86
#